data_AF-A0A819MY10-F1
#
_entry.id   AF-A0A819MY10-F1
#
_cell.length_a   1.000
_cell.length_b   1.000
_cell.length_c   1.000
_cell.angle_alpha   90.00
_cell.angle_beta   90.00
_cell.angle_gamma   90.00
#
_symmetry.space_group_name_H-M   'P 1'
#
loop_
_entity.id
_entity.type
_entity.pdbx_description
1 polymer ?
#
loop_
_entity_poly.entity_id
_entity_poly.type
_entity_poly.pdbx_seq_one_letter_code
_entity_poly.pdbx_strand_id
1 'polypeptide(L)'
;MDSTRPTFTVACQSNPGFFKECSVQWMEGWSEKSMIKIPLMLLSKDRSDESMKDGFTEKINLDEDLSKLFYYIHQSMEKKYLTPRRYLILLETYRQVYLSKHYAIVKRQKHLKSGVSKLSDARKVVDDLKRNAEVKQKELAVKQHEADEALKQITRSMA
;
A
#
# COMPACT_ATOMS: atom_id res chain seq x y z
N MET A 1 30.09 18.94 21.03
CA MET A 1 30.85 19.67 19.99
C MET A 1 30.98 18.77 18.78
N ASP A 2 30.96 19.32 17.55
CA ASP A 2 31.13 18.53 16.32
C ASP A 2 32.63 18.33 16.03
N SER A 3 33.08 17.08 16.07
CA SER A 3 34.47 16.68 15.85
C SER A 3 34.94 16.86 14.41
N THR A 4 34.02 16.98 13.45
CA THR A 4 34.36 17.16 12.02
C THR A 4 34.72 18.59 11.66
N ARG A 5 34.45 19.55 12.56
CA ARG A 5 34.76 20.97 12.32
C ARG A 5 36.28 21.19 12.42
N PRO A 6 36.89 21.95 11.49
CA PRO A 6 38.34 22.20 11.51
C PRO A 6 38.80 22.98 12.76
N THR A 7 37.89 23.75 13.37
CA THR A 7 38.15 24.50 14.60
C THR A 7 38.03 23.66 15.87
N PHE A 8 37.64 22.39 15.79
CA PHE A 8 37.38 21.54 16.96
C PHE A 8 38.60 21.44 17.88
N THR A 9 39.76 21.11 17.31
CA THR A 9 41.02 20.96 18.07
C THR A 9 41.43 22.25 18.75
N VAL A 10 41.37 23.38 18.04
CA VAL A 10 41.73 24.70 18.57
C VAL A 10 40.79 25.10 19.71
N ALA A 11 39.48 24.88 19.56
CA ALA A 11 38.50 25.19 20.59
C ALA A 11 38.71 24.34 21.86
N CYS A 12 39.05 23.06 21.70
CA CYS A 12 39.38 22.17 22.81
C CYS A 12 40.66 22.61 23.54
N GLN A 13 41.73 22.94 22.80
CA GLN A 13 43.00 23.37 23.38
C GLN A 13 42.90 24.73 24.08
N SER A 14 42.11 25.65 23.54
CA SER A 14 41.92 26.99 24.10
C SER A 14 41.16 26.97 25.43
N ASN A 15 40.46 25.88 25.76
CA ASN A 15 39.57 25.79 26.92
C ASN A 15 39.91 24.55 27.77
N PRO A 16 40.97 24.61 28.61
CA PRO A 16 41.42 23.46 29.42
C PRO A 16 40.38 22.95 30.42
N GLY A 17 39.38 23.77 30.79
CA GLY A 17 38.27 23.37 31.65
C GLY A 17 37.46 22.19 31.10
N PHE A 18 37.39 22.02 29.77
CA PHE A 18 36.70 20.88 29.16
C PHE A 18 37.28 19.52 29.52
N PHE A 19 38.58 19.45 29.85
CA PHE A 19 39.25 18.20 30.21
C PHE A 19 39.46 18.06 31.71
N LYS A 20 39.48 19.17 32.46
CA LYS A 20 39.72 19.17 33.91
C LYS A 20 38.44 19.06 34.72
N GLU A 21 37.39 19.77 34.31
CA GLU A 21 36.16 19.95 35.10
C GLU A 21 34.95 19.22 34.51
N CYS A 22 35.07 18.68 33.29
CA CYS A 22 33.98 18.04 32.58
C CYS A 22 34.30 16.58 32.25
N SER A 23 33.27 15.74 32.30
CA SER A 23 33.33 14.38 31.75
C SER A 23 33.05 14.42 30.25
N VAL A 24 34.01 13.95 29.45
CA VAL A 24 33.87 13.92 27.98
C VAL A 24 33.19 12.63 27.55
N GLN A 25 32.08 12.75 26.84
CA GLN A 25 31.42 11.63 26.17
C GLN A 25 31.57 11.74 24.66
N TRP A 26 32.18 10.71 24.04
CA TRP A 26 32.38 10.65 22.60
C TRP A 26 31.19 9.97 21.93
N MET A 27 30.37 10.75 21.22
CA MET A 27 29.17 10.27 20.52
C MET A 27 29.34 10.41 19.01
N GLU A 28 30.24 9.61 18.45
CA GLU A 28 30.50 9.60 17.02
C GLU A 28 29.57 8.63 16.30
N GLY A 29 28.58 9.20 15.60
CA GLY A 29 27.64 8.44 14.78
C GLY A 29 26.87 7.37 15.55
N TRP A 30 26.26 6.45 14.81
CA TRP A 30 25.60 5.27 15.37
C TRP A 30 26.32 4.02 14.89
N SER A 31 26.37 3.00 15.76
CA SER A 31 26.92 1.69 15.39
C SER A 31 26.09 1.03 14.28
N GLU A 32 26.71 0.19 13.47
CA GLU A 32 26.03 -0.63 12.46
C GLU A 32 24.86 -1.42 13.07
N LYS A 33 25.08 -2.07 14.22
CA LYS A 33 24.04 -2.83 14.93
C LYS A 33 22.85 -1.96 15.30
N SER A 34 23.10 -0.73 15.76
CA SER A 34 22.05 0.24 16.06
C SER A 34 21.32 0.67 14.79
N MET A 35 22.06 1.01 13.74
CA MET A 35 21.48 1.41 12.46
C MET A 35 20.61 0.32 11.85
N ILE A 36 20.98 -0.96 11.94
CA ILE A 36 20.15 -2.08 11.46
C ILE A 36 18.89 -2.26 12.31
N LYS A 37 18.95 -2.03 13.64
CA LYS A 37 17.79 -2.20 14.53
C LYS A 37 16.78 -1.05 14.46
N ILE A 38 17.24 0.16 14.15
CA ILE A 38 16.37 1.36 14.16
C ILE A 38 15.22 1.27 13.15
N PRO A 39 15.42 0.85 11.88
CA PRO A 39 14.33 0.62 10.93
C PRO A 39 13.27 -0.33 11.48
N LEU A 40 13.70 -1.46 12.07
CA LEU A 40 12.79 -2.43 12.68
C LEU A 40 11.94 -1.77 13.76
N MET A 41 12.48 -0.89 14.60
CA MET A 41 11.72 -0.21 15.65
C MET A 41 10.84 0.93 15.13
N LEU A 42 11.32 1.69 14.15
CA LEU A 42 10.69 2.91 13.66
C LEU A 42 9.54 2.60 12.68
N LEU A 43 9.74 1.62 11.80
CA LEU A 43 8.81 1.28 10.72
C LEU A 43 7.79 0.20 11.12
N SER A 44 8.09 -0.63 12.12
CA SER A 44 7.13 -1.62 12.65
C SER A 44 6.09 -1.03 13.60
N LYS A 45 6.35 0.17 14.13
CA LYS A 45 5.43 0.84 15.02
C LYS A 45 4.28 1.39 14.19
N ASP A 46 3.07 0.90 14.43
CA ASP A 46 1.84 1.50 13.95
C ASP A 46 1.72 2.91 14.56
N ARG A 47 2.32 3.89 13.87
CA ARG A 47 1.89 5.27 14.04
C ARG A 47 0.59 5.35 13.25
N SER A 48 -0.52 5.30 13.97
CA SER A 48 -1.79 5.81 13.45
C SER A 48 -1.57 7.28 13.08
N ASP A 49 -1.12 7.52 11.86
CA ASP A 49 -1.02 8.88 11.33
C ASP A 49 -2.45 9.39 11.22
N GLU A 50 -2.86 10.25 12.17
CA GLU A 50 -4.15 10.94 12.19
C GLU A 50 -4.40 11.72 10.88
N SER A 51 -3.35 11.94 10.07
CA SER A 51 -3.41 12.54 8.74
C SER A 51 -3.99 11.63 7.65
N MET A 52 -4.04 10.30 7.84
CA MET A 52 -4.72 9.41 6.90
C MET A 52 -6.22 9.39 7.18
N LYS A 53 -6.95 10.22 6.43
CA LYS A 53 -8.41 10.41 6.49
C LYS A 53 -9.27 9.14 6.37
N ASP A 54 -8.67 8.00 6.02
CA ASP A 54 -9.38 6.74 5.72
C ASP A 54 -9.04 5.62 6.74
N GLY A 55 -8.35 5.94 7.84
CA GLY A 55 -8.02 4.96 8.88
C GLY A 55 -7.10 3.82 8.41
N PHE A 56 -6.34 4.04 7.33
CA PHE A 56 -5.45 3.04 6.76
C PHE A 56 -4.22 2.86 7.63
N THR A 57 -4.31 1.97 8.61
CA THR A 57 -3.19 1.49 9.41
C THR A 57 -2.68 0.20 8.79
N GLU A 58 -1.52 0.28 8.15
CA GLU A 58 -0.84 -0.91 7.68
C GLU A 58 0.58 -0.97 8.20
N LYS A 59 0.87 -2.13 8.78
CA LYS A 59 2.17 -2.45 9.31
C LYS A 59 3.11 -2.79 8.16
N ILE A 60 4.18 -2.02 8.03
CA ILE A 60 5.26 -2.36 7.10
C ILE A 60 5.91 -3.64 7.61
N ASN A 61 5.79 -4.73 6.85
CA ASN A 61 6.47 -5.98 7.19
C ASN A 61 7.95 -5.83 6.84
N LEU A 62 8.74 -5.47 7.86
CA LEU A 62 10.17 -5.24 7.73
C LEU A 62 10.93 -6.49 8.16
N ASP A 63 11.76 -7.02 7.26
CA ASP A 63 12.72 -8.07 7.59
C ASP A 63 14.08 -7.45 7.97
N GLU A 64 14.96 -8.31 8.50
CA GLU A 64 16.31 -7.90 8.88
C GLU A 64 17.17 -7.53 7.65
N ASP A 65 16.89 -8.13 6.49
CA ASP A 65 17.66 -7.91 5.27
C ASP A 65 17.37 -6.54 4.64
N LEU A 66 16.10 -6.12 4.59
CA LEU A 66 15.70 -4.76 4.23
C LEU A 66 16.29 -3.73 5.20
N SER A 67 16.35 -4.08 6.49
CA SER A 67 16.98 -3.22 7.50
C SER A 67 18.48 -3.02 7.23
N LYS A 68 19.19 -4.09 6.85
CA LYS A 68 20.58 -4.01 6.39
C LYS A 68 20.72 -3.18 5.11
N LEU A 69 19.79 -3.30 4.16
CA LEU A 69 19.81 -2.49 2.94
C LEU A 69 19.74 -0.99 3.23
N PHE A 70 18.91 -0.55 4.18
CA PHE A 70 18.91 0.87 4.58
C PHE A 70 20.27 1.34 5.09
N TYR A 71 20.93 0.51 5.92
CA TYR A 71 22.28 0.80 6.40
C TYR A 71 23.27 0.91 5.24
N TYR A 72 23.30 -0.06 4.32
CA TYR A 72 24.23 -0.04 3.18
C TYR A 72 23.99 1.14 2.23
N ILE A 73 22.73 1.50 1.97
CA ILE A 73 22.39 2.70 1.18
C ILE A 73 22.88 3.95 1.89
N HIS A 74 22.77 4.02 3.22
CA HIS A 74 23.30 5.17 3.96
C HIS A 74 24.82 5.24 3.86
N GLN A 75 25.51 4.11 4.03
CA GLN A 75 26.98 4.02 3.99
C GLN A 75 27.58 4.26 2.61
N SER A 76 26.82 4.05 1.52
CA SER A 76 27.32 4.33 0.17
C SER A 76 27.38 5.83 -0.17
N MET A 77 26.86 6.69 0.71
CA MET A 77 26.88 8.14 0.52
C MET A 77 28.21 8.77 0.91
N GLU A 78 28.49 9.97 0.39
CA GLU A 78 29.66 10.75 0.82
C GLU A 78 29.67 11.01 2.33
N LYS A 79 30.86 11.06 2.95
CA LYS A 79 31.05 11.25 4.41
C LYS A 79 30.24 12.41 5.00
N LYS A 80 30.10 13.53 4.27
CA LYS A 80 29.33 14.71 4.70
C LYS A 80 27.83 14.44 4.92
N TYR A 81 27.31 13.34 4.36
CA TYR A 81 25.90 12.94 4.49
C TYR A 81 25.68 11.80 5.50
N LEU A 82 26.75 11.21 6.04
CA LEU A 82 26.70 10.10 7.00
C LEU A 82 26.33 10.59 8.42
N THR A 83 25.17 11.23 8.52
CA THR A 83 24.65 11.74 9.80
C THR A 83 23.42 10.95 10.20
N PRO A 84 23.25 10.64 11.50
CA PRO A 84 22.05 10.00 12.02
C PRO A 84 20.74 10.69 11.59
N ARG A 85 20.76 12.03 11.51
CA ARG A 85 19.61 12.81 11.03
C ARG A 85 19.24 12.48 9.59
N ARG A 86 20.22 12.38 8.69
CA ARG A 86 19.98 12.00 7.28
C ARG A 86 19.46 10.56 7.18
N TYR A 87 19.98 9.66 8.02
CA TYR A 87 19.49 8.29 8.11
C TYR A 87 18.01 8.24 8.53
N LEU A 88 17.62 8.98 9.56
CA LEU A 88 16.21 9.06 9.98
C LEU A 88 15.30 9.64 8.89
N ILE A 89 15.77 10.65 8.15
CA ILE A 89 15.02 11.22 7.02
C ILE A 89 14.82 10.17 5.91
N LEU A 90 15.85 9.36 5.61
CA LEU A 90 15.73 8.25 4.65
C LEU A 90 14.60 7.30 5.07
N LEU A 91 14.58 6.88 6.33
CA LEU A 91 13.56 5.95 6.84
C LEU A 91 12.14 6.54 6.80
N GLU A 92 11.99 7.80 7.22
CA GLU A 92 10.70 8.48 7.18
C GLU A 92 10.20 8.70 5.74
N THR A 93 11.10 9.06 4.83
CA THR A 93 10.76 9.21 3.41
C THR A 93 10.31 7.88 2.82
N TYR A 94 11.03 6.79 3.12
CA TYR A 94 10.64 5.45 2.71
C TYR A 94 9.23 5.11 3.22
N ARG A 95 8.95 5.36 4.51
CA ARG A 95 7.65 5.10 5.13
C ARG A 95 6.52 5.82 4.38
N GLN A 96 6.69 7.12 4.12
CA GLN A 96 5.68 7.93 3.44
C GLN A 96 5.41 7.45 2.02
N VAL A 97 6.47 7.13 1.26
CA VAL A 97 6.34 6.60 -0.10
C VAL A 97 5.66 5.24 -0.10
N TYR A 98 6.08 4.33 0.79
CA TYR A 98 5.50 2.99 0.93
C TYR A 98 3.99 3.08 1.19
N LEU A 99 3.60 3.82 2.23
CA LEU A 99 2.21 3.96 2.63
C LEU A 99 1.35 4.59 1.53
N SER A 100 1.85 5.63 0.86
CA SER A 100 1.16 6.28 -0.27
C SER A 100 0.92 5.31 -1.42
N LYS A 101 1.94 4.56 -1.82
CA LYS A 101 1.84 3.60 -2.94
C LYS A 101 0.97 2.41 -2.58
N HIS A 102 1.10 1.90 -1.35
CA HIS A 102 0.31 0.76 -0.90
C HIS A 102 -1.17 1.11 -0.83
N TYR A 103 -1.53 2.26 -0.25
CA TYR A 103 -2.91 2.76 -0.26
C TYR A 103 -3.49 2.85 -1.68
N ALA A 104 -2.71 3.40 -2.64
CA ALA A 104 -3.15 3.49 -4.03
C ALA A 104 -3.41 2.11 -4.66
N ILE A 105 -2.57 1.11 -4.35
CA ILE A 105 -2.72 -0.27 -4.82
C ILE A 105 -3.98 -0.90 -4.21
N VAL A 106 -4.15 -0.82 -2.89
CA VAL A 106 -5.32 -1.37 -2.18
C VAL A 106 -6.61 -0.75 -2.69
N LYS A 107 -6.63 0.58 -2.88
CA LYS A 107 -7.78 1.29 -3.45
C LYS A 107 -8.12 0.77 -4.86
N ARG A 108 -7.11 0.60 -5.71
CA ARG A 108 -7.29 0.04 -7.06
C ARG A 108 -7.79 -1.40 -7.00
N GLN A 109 -7.24 -2.23 -6.11
CA GLN A 109 -7.65 -3.60 -5.92
C GLN A 109 -9.13 -3.69 -5.49
N LYS A 110 -9.57 -2.86 -4.55
CA LYS A 110 -10.98 -2.77 -4.12
C LYS A 110 -11.90 -2.39 -5.28
N HIS A 111 -11.50 -1.39 -6.08
CA HIS A 111 -12.27 -0.98 -7.25
C HIS A 111 -12.40 -2.11 -8.28
N LEU A 112 -11.29 -2.78 -8.62
CA LEU A 112 -11.29 -3.91 -9.55
C LEU A 112 -12.13 -5.08 -9.03
N LYS A 113 -12.01 -5.43 -7.75
CA LYS A 113 -12.82 -6.50 -7.12
C LYS A 113 -14.32 -6.19 -7.23
N SER A 114 -14.72 -4.94 -6.99
CA SER A 114 -16.11 -4.51 -7.19
C SER A 114 -16.55 -4.64 -8.65
N GLY A 115 -15.70 -4.23 -9.60
CA GLY A 115 -15.98 -4.36 -11.04
C GLY A 115 -16.17 -5.82 -11.47
N VAL A 116 -15.27 -6.72 -11.04
CA VAL A 116 -15.35 -8.16 -11.32
C VAL A 116 -16.62 -8.77 -10.73
N SER A 117 -17.01 -8.39 -9.50
CA SER A 117 -18.28 -8.83 -8.92
C SER A 117 -19.47 -8.43 -9.78
N LYS A 118 -19.53 -7.16 -10.20
CA LYS A 118 -20.62 -6.66 -11.05
C LYS A 118 -20.68 -7.37 -12.40
N LEU A 119 -19.53 -7.68 -13.01
CA LEU A 119 -19.48 -8.45 -14.26
C LEU A 119 -20.00 -9.88 -14.06
N SER A 120 -19.66 -10.51 -12.93
CA SER A 120 -20.19 -11.83 -12.57
C SER A 120 -21.71 -11.81 -12.40
N ASP A 121 -22.24 -10.78 -11.74
CA ASP A 121 -23.69 -10.63 -11.53
C ASP A 121 -24.42 -10.36 -12.85
N ALA A 122 -23.88 -9.48 -13.70
CA ALA A 122 -24.42 -9.23 -15.04
C ALA A 122 -24.45 -10.50 -15.90
N ARG A 123 -23.40 -11.33 -15.82
CA ARG A 123 -23.36 -12.62 -16.51
C ARG A 123 -24.50 -13.54 -16.08
N LYS A 124 -24.74 -13.65 -14.76
CA LYS A 124 -25.87 -14.46 -14.24
C LYS A 124 -27.21 -13.95 -14.75
N VAL A 125 -27.42 -12.64 -14.74
CA VAL A 125 -28.66 -12.02 -15.25
C VAL A 125 -28.86 -12.34 -16.74
N VAL A 126 -27.80 -12.27 -17.55
CA VAL A 126 -27.86 -12.64 -18.97
C VAL A 126 -28.18 -14.12 -19.17
N ASP A 127 -27.56 -15.01 -18.38
CA ASP A 127 -27.81 -16.44 -18.45
C ASP A 127 -29.28 -16.78 -18.07
N ASP A 128 -29.83 -16.11 -17.06
CA ASP A 128 -31.23 -16.27 -16.66
C ASP A 128 -32.21 -15.71 -17.69
N LEU A 129 -31.91 -14.55 -18.30
CA LEU A 129 -32.73 -14.00 -19.38
C LEU A 129 -32.76 -14.92 -20.60
N LYS A 130 -31.63 -15.55 -20.95
CA LYS A 130 -31.58 -16.54 -22.04
C LYS A 130 -32.46 -17.74 -21.77
N ARG A 131 -32.38 -18.32 -20.56
CA ARG A 131 -33.26 -19.44 -20.15
C ARG A 131 -34.74 -19.05 -20.23
N ASN A 132 -35.08 -17.87 -19.71
CA ASN A 132 -36.46 -17.39 -19.72
C ASN A 132 -36.97 -17.13 -21.15
N ALA A 133 -36.12 -16.63 -22.04
CA ALA A 133 -36.46 -16.43 -23.44
C ALA A 133 -36.74 -17.76 -24.15
N GLU A 134 -35.93 -18.79 -23.92
CA GLU A 134 -36.14 -20.14 -24.48
C GLU A 134 -37.47 -20.75 -24.02
N VAL A 135 -37.83 -20.60 -22.74
CA VAL A 135 -39.13 -21.06 -22.21
C VAL A 135 -40.28 -20.32 -22.89
N LYS A 136 -40.23 -18.99 -22.93
CA LYS A 136 -41.27 -18.17 -23.57
C LYS A 136 -41.42 -18.47 -25.05
N GLN A 137 -40.33 -18.75 -25.77
CA GLN A 137 -40.39 -19.11 -27.19
C GLN A 137 -41.16 -20.41 -27.41
N LYS A 138 -40.99 -21.42 -26.54
CA LYS A 138 -41.75 -22.67 -26.60
C LYS A 138 -43.23 -22.44 -26.30
N GLU A 139 -43.55 -21.68 -25.25
CA GLU A 139 -44.94 -21.35 -24.91
C GLU A 139 -45.65 -20.59 -26.04
N LEU A 140 -44.96 -19.65 -26.67
CA LEU A 140 -45.49 -18.85 -27.75
C LEU A 140 -45.77 -19.71 -28.99
N ALA A 141 -44.91 -20.68 -29.31
CA ALA A 141 -45.15 -21.64 -30.39
C ALA A 141 -46.39 -22.52 -30.14
N VAL A 142 -46.61 -22.98 -28.90
CA VAL A 142 -47.82 -23.74 -28.53
C VAL A 142 -49.07 -22.87 -28.68
N LYS A 143 -49.07 -21.66 -28.12
CA LYS A 143 -50.22 -20.75 -28.24
C LYS A 143 -50.51 -20.34 -29.68
N GLN A 144 -49.48 -20.17 -30.50
CA GLN A 144 -49.64 -19.89 -31.93
C GLN A 144 -50.32 -21.06 -32.64
N HIS A 145 -49.89 -22.30 -32.35
CA HIS A 145 -50.51 -23.50 -32.90
C HIS A 145 -51.99 -23.63 -32.48
N GLU A 146 -52.30 -23.40 -31.19
CA GLU A 146 -53.68 -23.42 -30.68
C GLU A 146 -54.55 -22.36 -31.35
N ALA A 147 -54.03 -21.13 -31.52
CA ALA A 147 -54.74 -20.06 -32.22
C ALA A 147 -54.99 -20.40 -33.71
N ASP A 148 -54.00 -20.96 -34.39
CA ASP A 148 -54.11 -21.38 -35.79
C ASP A 148 -55.13 -22.52 -35.96
N GLU A 149 -55.21 -23.46 -35.02
CA GLU A 149 -56.25 -24.49 -35.01
C GLU A 149 -57.65 -23.89 -34.80
N ALA A 150 -57.80 -22.96 -33.85
CA ALA A 150 -59.07 -22.31 -33.60
C ALA A 150 -59.57 -21.54 -34.84
N LEU A 151 -58.68 -20.83 -35.55
CA LEU A 151 -58.99 -20.15 -36.81
C LEU A 151 -59.43 -21.13 -37.90
N LYS A 152 -58.79 -22.31 -38.01
CA LYS A 152 -59.21 -23.36 -38.97
C LYS A 152 -60.60 -23.89 -38.64
N GLN A 153 -60.93 -24.08 -37.36
CA GLN A 153 -62.26 -24.53 -36.93
C GLN A 153 -63.33 -23.49 -37.27
N ILE A 154 -63.08 -22.21 -37.01
CA ILE A 154 -63.99 -21.11 -37.39
C ILE A 154 -64.18 -21.06 -38.90
N THR A 155 -63.10 -21.20 -39.67
CA THR A 155 -63.16 -21.20 -41.14
C THR A 155 -63.98 -22.37 -41.68
N ARG A 156 -63.93 -23.54 -41.02
CA ARG A 156 -64.74 -24.71 -41.37
C ARG A 156 -66.21 -24.57 -40.97
N SER A 157 -66.52 -23.84 -39.90
CA SER A 157 -67.90 -23.65 -39.43
C SER A 157 -68.63 -22.50 -40.13
N MET A 158 -67.90 -21.58 -40.78
CA MET A 158 -68.45 -20.52 -41.63
C MET A 158 -68.58 -20.91 -43.13
N ALA A 159 -68.11 -22.09 -43.52
CA ALA A 159 -68.27 -22.66 -44.86
C ALA A 159 -69.45 -23.63 -44.90
#